data_AF-A0A658NZ70-F1
#
_entry.id   AF-A0A658NZ70-F1
#
_cell.length_a   1.000
_cell.length_b   1.000
_cell.length_c   1.000
_cell.angle_alpha   90.00
_cell.angle_beta   90.00
_cell.angle_gamma   90.00
#
_symmetry.space_group_name_H-M   'P 1'
#
loop_
_entity.id
_entity.type
_entity.pdbx_description
1 polymer ?
#
loop_
_entity_poly.entity_id
_entity_poly.type
_entity_poly.pdbx_seq_one_letter_code
_entity_poly.pdbx_strand_id
1 'polypeptide(L)'
;TNLTRARVDVDRSGPLWRAVRKSMSIPGVFPPVIEDGDVVVDGGVVDNFPVVRMASRLDCGTVIGVNVAPAVDKVKPYRFGPELSGWKVL
;
A
#
# COMPACT_ATOMS: atom_id res chain seq x y z
N THR A 1 0.98 -5.96 0.30
CA THR A 1 2.42 -6.00 -0.04
C THR A 1 3.19 -6.77 0.98
N ASN A 2 3.89 -7.84 0.59
CA ASN A 2 4.76 -8.59 1.50
C ASN A 2 6.17 -7.97 1.46
N LEU A 3 6.55 -7.30 2.55
CA LEU A 3 7.85 -6.64 2.68
C LEU A 3 8.98 -7.63 2.91
N THR A 4 8.72 -8.70 3.66
CA THR A 4 9.73 -9.75 3.92
C THR A 4 10.23 -10.39 2.63
N ARG A 5 9.32 -10.63 1.67
CA ARG A 5 9.62 -11.29 0.40
C ARG A 5 9.69 -10.34 -0.79
N ALA A 6 9.59 -9.03 -0.56
CA ALA A 6 9.62 -7.99 -1.58
C ALA A 6 8.68 -8.25 -2.78
N ARG A 7 7.44 -8.69 -2.50
CA ARG A 7 6.48 -9.05 -3.57
C ARG A 7 5.05 -8.60 -3.27
N VAL A 8 4.25 -8.49 -4.33
CA VAL A 8 2.80 -8.35 -4.18
C VAL A 8 2.22 -9.66 -3.67
N ASP A 9 1.33 -9.54 -2.69
CA ASP A 9 0.60 -10.65 -2.13
C ASP A 9 -0.89 -10.45 -2.38
N VAL A 10 -1.56 -11.46 -2.92
CA VAL A 10 -2.94 -11.37 -3.43
C VAL A 10 -3.79 -12.43 -2.73
N ASP A 11 -4.62 -11.99 -1.81
CA ASP A 11 -5.56 -12.86 -1.11
C ASP A 11 -6.69 -13.30 -2.05
N ARG A 12 -6.87 -14.62 -2.21
CA ARG A 12 -7.94 -15.23 -3.03
C ARG A 12 -8.91 -16.10 -2.24
N SER A 13 -8.63 -16.33 -0.97
CA SER A 13 -9.39 -17.22 -0.09
C SER A 13 -9.26 -16.80 1.37
N GLY A 14 -10.17 -17.29 2.22
CA GLY A 14 -10.16 -17.02 3.65
C GLY A 14 -11.06 -15.84 4.05
N PRO A 15 -10.93 -15.36 5.30
CA PRO A 15 -11.80 -14.32 5.84
C PRO A 15 -11.58 -12.96 5.15
N LEU A 16 -12.63 -12.43 4.49
CA LEU A 16 -12.57 -11.16 3.76
C LEU A 16 -12.07 -9.99 4.63
N TRP A 17 -12.53 -9.91 5.88
CA TRP A 17 -12.13 -8.83 6.80
C TRP A 17 -10.61 -8.78 7.03
N ARG A 18 -9.96 -9.95 7.02
CA ARG A 18 -8.51 -10.07 7.23
C ARG A 18 -7.76 -9.59 5.99
N ALA A 19 -8.19 -10.02 4.80
CA ALA A 19 -7.62 -9.55 3.53
C ALA A 19 -7.76 -8.02 3.38
N VAL A 20 -8.93 -7.47 3.72
CA VAL A 20 -9.17 -6.02 3.68
C VAL A 20 -8.29 -5.28 4.69
N ARG A 21 -8.18 -5.78 5.94
CA ARG A 21 -7.30 -5.17 6.96
C ARG A 21 -5.83 -5.18 6.53
N LYS A 22 -5.35 -6.27 5.95
CA LYS A 22 -4.01 -6.43 5.37
C LYS A 22 -3.78 -5.44 4.23
N SER A 23 -4.74 -5.33 3.31
CA SER A 23 -4.67 -4.41 2.17
C SER A 23 -4.59 -2.93 2.55
N MET A 24 -5.15 -2.53 3.70
CA MET A 24 -5.18 -1.15 4.20
C MET A 24 -4.15 -0.86 5.31
N SER A 25 -3.11 -1.69 5.46
CA SER A 25 -2.08 -1.53 6.51
C SER A 25 -1.01 -0.52 6.12
N ILE A 26 -1.39 0.75 5.98
CA ILE A 26 -0.52 1.84 5.51
C ILE A 26 0.64 2.04 6.49
N PRO A 27 1.91 1.91 6.05
CA PRO A 27 3.07 2.17 6.91
C PRO A 27 3.00 3.55 7.56
N GLY A 28 3.23 3.61 8.87
CA GLY A 28 3.18 4.85 9.65
C GLY A 28 1.78 5.27 10.11
N VAL A 29 0.70 4.68 9.56
CA VAL A 29 -0.68 4.91 10.02
C VAL A 29 -1.21 3.72 10.80
N PHE A 30 -1.02 2.51 10.26
CA PHE A 30 -1.49 1.26 10.86
C PHE A 30 -0.33 0.30 11.07
N PRO A 31 -0.40 -0.56 12.12
CA PRO A 31 0.60 -1.60 12.31
C PRO A 31 0.52 -2.60 11.14
N PRO A 32 1.67 -3.16 10.71
CA PRO A 32 1.72 -4.20 9.70
C PRO A 32 1.00 -5.46 10.19
N VAL A 33 0.51 -6.27 9.26
CA VAL A 33 -0.06 -7.60 9.53
C VAL A 33 1.04 -8.63 9.43
N ILE A 34 1.18 -9.46 10.46
CA ILE A 34 2.10 -10.60 10.44
C ILE A 34 1.32 -11.84 9.97
N GLU A 35 1.78 -12.44 8.88
CA GLU A 35 1.15 -13.62 8.29
C GLU A 35 2.22 -14.64 7.90
N ASP A 36 2.14 -15.85 8.49
CA ASP A 36 3.11 -16.93 8.27
C ASP A 36 4.58 -16.50 8.48
N GLY A 37 4.80 -15.59 9.45
CA GLY A 37 6.11 -15.01 9.75
C GLY A 37 6.55 -13.86 8.83
N ASP A 38 5.77 -13.53 7.80
CA ASP A 38 6.04 -12.42 6.90
C ASP A 38 5.38 -11.12 7.39
N VAL A 39 6.05 -10.00 7.12
CA VAL A 39 5.54 -8.65 7.37
C VAL A 39 4.78 -8.19 6.15
N VAL A 40 3.47 -8.01 6.28
CA VAL A 40 2.60 -7.52 5.22
C VAL A 40 2.07 -6.13 5.54
N VAL A 41 2.19 -5.24 4.56
CA VAL A 41 1.67 -3.86 4.59
C VAL A 41 0.71 -3.62 3.43
N ASP A 42 0.19 -2.39 3.37
CA ASP A 42 -0.70 -1.88 2.33
C ASP A 42 -0.28 -2.23 0.89
N GLY A 43 -1.27 -2.52 0.05
CA GLY A 43 -1.06 -2.86 -1.36
C GLY A 43 -0.47 -1.72 -2.19
N GLY A 44 -0.78 -0.47 -1.81
CA GLY A 44 -0.35 0.75 -2.46
C GLY A 44 1.15 1.01 -2.42
N VAL A 45 1.88 0.31 -1.54
CA VAL A 45 3.35 0.38 -1.49
C VAL A 45 3.99 -0.16 -2.77
N VAL A 46 3.38 -1.16 -3.43
CA VAL A 46 3.95 -1.78 -4.63
C VAL A 46 3.02 -1.66 -5.85
N ASP A 47 1.70 -1.77 -5.66
CA ASP A 47 0.74 -1.84 -6.76
C ASP A 47 -0.56 -1.10 -6.37
N ASN A 48 -0.49 0.24 -6.30
CA ASN A 48 -1.60 1.10 -5.86
C ASN A 48 -2.77 1.17 -6.85
N PHE A 49 -2.54 0.86 -8.12
CA PHE A 49 -3.56 0.88 -9.15
C PHE A 49 -3.48 -0.39 -10.01
N PRO A 50 -4.00 -1.54 -9.51
CA PRO A 50 -3.73 -2.87 -10.04
C PRO A 50 -4.52 -3.21 -11.32
N VAL A 51 -4.72 -2.24 -12.22
CA VAL A 51 -5.45 -2.43 -13.49
C VAL A 51 -4.76 -3.45 -14.38
N VAL A 52 -3.43 -3.39 -14.50
CA VAL A 52 -2.66 -4.35 -15.31
C VAL A 52 -2.82 -5.76 -14.77
N ARG A 53 -2.78 -5.92 -13.44
CA ARG A 53 -2.98 -7.21 -12.78
C ARG A 53 -4.38 -7.75 -13.04
N MET A 54 -5.41 -6.91 -12.97
CA MET A 54 -6.79 -7.33 -13.28
C MET A 54 -6.94 -7.72 -14.74
N ALA A 55 -6.40 -6.94 -15.68
CA ALA A 55 -6.47 -7.19 -17.11
C ALA A 55 -5.71 -8.45 -17.54
N SER A 56 -4.66 -8.84 -16.81
CA SER A 56 -3.89 -10.05 -17.09
C SER A 56 -4.61 -11.37 -16.73
N ARG A 57 -5.78 -11.31 -16.09
CA ARG A 57 -6.50 -12.53 -15.70
C ARG A 57 -7.25 -13.12 -16.89
N LEU A 58 -7.17 -14.45 -17.02
CA LEU A 58 -7.83 -15.20 -18.10
C LEU A 58 -9.36 -15.05 -18.11
N ASP A 59 -9.96 -14.76 -16.95
CA ASP A 59 -11.40 -14.60 -16.74
C ASP A 59 -11.87 -13.13 -16.85
N CYS A 60 -10.98 -12.20 -17.24
CA CYS A 60 -11.30 -10.78 -17.27
C CYS A 60 -11.75 -10.31 -18.65
N GLY A 61 -12.92 -9.65 -18.70
CA GLY A 61 -13.36 -8.87 -19.86
C GLY A 61 -12.89 -7.41 -19.77
N THR A 62 -13.82 -6.48 -19.69
CA THR A 62 -13.52 -5.05 -19.55
C THR A 62 -13.11 -4.70 -18.11
N VAL A 63 -11.97 -4.02 -17.94
CA VAL A 63 -11.53 -3.47 -16.65
C VAL A 63 -11.89 -1.98 -16.56
N ILE A 64 -12.63 -1.60 -15.51
CA ILE A 64 -12.91 -0.19 -15.19
C ILE A 64 -12.05 0.19 -13.99
N GLY A 65 -11.08 1.09 -14.19
CA GLY A 65 -10.20 1.59 -13.14
C GLY A 65 -10.63 2.97 -12.64
N VAL A 66 -10.72 3.14 -11.31
CA VAL A 66 -10.99 4.44 -10.67
C VAL A 66 -9.73 4.89 -9.93
N ASN A 67 -9.05 5.91 -10.46
CA ASN A 67 -7.88 6.50 -9.81
C ASN A 67 -8.31 7.72 -8.99
N VAL A 68 -8.14 7.65 -7.67
CA VAL A 68 -8.47 8.72 -6.71
C VAL A 68 -7.25 9.56 -6.32
N ALA A 69 -6.07 9.26 -6.87
CA ALA A 69 -4.87 10.04 -6.62
C ALA A 69 -5.03 11.47 -7.20
N PRO A 70 -4.49 12.50 -6.54
CA PRO A 70 -4.54 13.86 -7.06
C PRO A 70 -3.78 13.95 -8.40
N ALA A 71 -4.30 14.74 -9.34
CA ALA A 71 -3.66 14.96 -10.64
C ALA A 71 -2.30 15.67 -10.56
N VAL A 72 -2.05 16.33 -9.43
CA VAL A 72 -0.79 17.02 -9.14
C VAL A 72 -0.36 16.58 -7.74
N ASP A 73 0.84 16.00 -7.65
CA ASP A 73 1.43 15.69 -6.35
C ASP A 73 1.62 16.99 -5.57
N LYS A 74 0.95 17.08 -4.42
CA LYS A 74 1.21 18.14 -3.45
C LYS A 74 2.48 17.81 -2.69
N VAL A 75 3.61 17.73 -3.39
CA VAL A 75 4.92 17.64 -2.75
C VAL A 75 5.14 18.97 -2.03
N LYS A 76 4.83 19.01 -0.74
CA LYS A 76 5.44 20.03 0.12
C LYS A 76 6.89 19.61 0.30
N PRO A 77 7.87 20.39 -0.16
CA PRO A 77 9.27 20.09 0.12
C PRO A 77 9.47 20.16 1.64
N TYR A 78 9.55 19.00 2.28
CA TYR A 78 9.99 18.92 3.67
C TYR A 78 11.49 19.13 3.68
N ARG A 79 11.92 20.36 4.00
CA ARG A 79 13.33 20.64 4.30
C ARG A 79 13.61 20.18 5.73
N PHE A 80 13.98 18.92 5.88
CA PHE A 80 14.71 18.48 7.07
C PHE A 80 16.12 19.08 6.95
N GLY A 81 16.44 20.04 7.82
CA GLY A 81 17.82 20.51 7.96
C GLY A 81 18.71 19.39 8.50
N PRO A 82 20.05 19.59 8.57
CA PRO A 82 20.97 18.60 9.12
C PRO A 82 20.75 18.34 10.62
N GLU A 83 19.97 19.18 11.31
CA GLU A 83 19.67 19.06 12.73
C GLU A 83 18.17 19.01 13.03
N LEU A 84 17.82 18.23 14.07
CA LEU A 84 16.50 18.22 14.70
C LEU A 84 16.56 19.15 15.92
N SER A 85 15.94 20.33 15.85
CA SER A 85 15.82 21.23 17.02
C SER A 85 14.53 20.93 17.77
N GLY A 86 14.61 20.63 19.07
CA GLY A 86 13.45 20.41 19.93
C GLY A 86 12.48 21.60 19.97
N TRP A 87 13.00 22.83 19.81
CA TRP A 87 12.18 24.05 19.73
C TRP A 87 11.45 24.23 18.40
N LYS A 88 11.85 23.50 17.34
CA LYS A 88 11.11 23.48 16.05
C LYS A 88 10.01 22.42 16.02
N VAL A 89 9.99 21.52 17.02
CA VAL A 89 9.04 20.40 17.11
C VAL A 89 7.92 20.70 18.11
N LEU A 90 8.14 21.59 19.08
CA LEU A 90 7.11 22.26 19.89
C LEU A 90 6.29 23.23 19.03
#